data_AF-A0A958QX04-F1
#
_entry.id   AF-A0A958QX04-F1
#
_cell.length_a   1.000
_cell.length_b   1.000
_cell.length_c   1.000
_cell.angle_alpha   90.00
_cell.angle_beta   90.00
_cell.angle_gamma   90.00
#
_symmetry.space_group_name_H-M   'P 1'
#
loop_
_entity.id
_entity.type
_entity.pdbx_description
1 polymer ?
#
loop_
_entity_poly.entity_id
_entity_poly.type
_entity_poly.pdbx_seq_one_letter_code
_entity_poly.pdbx_strand_id
1 'polypeptide(L)'
;FDSWYLTAAAYNMGEGRMRRLIRTHKTRNFWVLSKKKDFPAETREYIPKLIAAMLIAKNPRLYGFSELQPMSPYTYEYFSVPGGTDLFQLARHLKVGKKELKILNPELVHGFVPSFVKSHRIRIPKGTTTHVSRFVRIQAKKNL
;
A
#
# COMPACT_ATOMS: atom_id res chain seq x y z
N PHE A 1 -9.92 21.26 0.41
CA PHE A 1 -9.43 21.82 -0.88
C PHE A 1 -10.55 22.02 -1.89
N ASP A 2 -11.73 21.38 -1.74
CA ASP A 2 -12.95 21.59 -2.56
C ASP A 2 -12.72 21.46 -4.08
N SER A 3 -11.67 20.71 -4.45
CA SER A 3 -11.26 20.44 -5.82
C SER A 3 -10.47 19.14 -5.83
N TRP A 4 -10.92 18.17 -6.61
CA TRP A 4 -10.23 16.88 -6.75
C TRP A 4 -8.79 17.05 -7.24
N TYR A 5 -8.53 18.00 -8.14
CA TYR A 5 -7.18 18.27 -8.64
C TYR A 5 -6.25 18.78 -7.54
N LEU A 6 -6.71 19.72 -6.71
CA LEU A 6 -5.92 20.23 -5.59
C LEU A 6 -5.69 19.16 -4.52
N THR A 7 -6.70 18.35 -4.21
CA THR A 7 -6.60 17.24 -3.26
C THR A 7 -5.60 16.19 -3.73
N ALA A 8 -5.69 15.76 -4.99
CA ALA A 8 -4.76 14.79 -5.56
C ALA A 8 -3.33 15.35 -5.69
N ALA A 9 -3.19 16.63 -6.02
CA ALA A 9 -1.87 17.26 -6.06
C ALA A 9 -1.26 17.36 -4.66
N ALA A 10 -2.04 17.74 -3.65
CA ALA A 10 -1.63 17.76 -2.25
C ALA A 10 -1.22 16.38 -1.72
N TYR A 11 -1.86 15.30 -2.19
CA TYR A 11 -1.46 13.94 -1.86
C TYR A 11 -0.04 13.62 -2.37
N ASN A 12 0.30 14.03 -3.59
CA ASN A 12 1.63 13.79 -4.16
C ASN A 12 2.71 14.74 -3.59
N MET A 13 2.43 16.04 -3.46
CA MET A 13 3.45 17.03 -3.08
C MET A 13 3.45 17.50 -1.62
N GLY A 14 2.49 16.99 -0.84
CA GLY A 14 2.23 17.41 0.52
C GLY A 14 1.22 18.57 0.63
N GLU A 15 0.31 18.44 1.58
CA GLU A 15 -0.75 19.39 1.86
C GLU A 15 -0.23 20.80 2.17
N GLY A 16 0.78 20.90 3.03
CA GLY A 16 1.34 22.19 3.44
C GLY A 16 1.93 22.97 2.26
N ARG A 17 2.61 22.28 1.33
CA ARG A 17 3.17 22.90 0.13
C ARG A 17 2.07 23.39 -0.81
N MET A 18 1.01 22.60 -1.00
CA MET A 18 -0.16 23.01 -1.80
C MET A 18 -0.84 24.26 -1.23
N ARG A 19 -1.10 24.28 0.08
CA ARG A 19 -1.69 25.45 0.76
C ARG A 19 -0.83 26.70 0.61
N ARG A 20 0.51 26.57 0.71
CA ARG A 20 1.44 27.67 0.48
C ARG A 20 1.32 28.22 -0.95
N LEU A 21 1.31 27.37 -1.97
CA LEU A 21 1.20 27.81 -3.37
C LEU A 21 -0.13 28.52 -3.67
N ILE A 22 -1.24 28.00 -3.14
CA ILE A 22 -2.56 28.64 -3.25
C ILE A 22 -2.52 30.06 -2.68
N ARG A 23 -1.91 30.25 -1.50
CA ARG A 23 -1.78 31.55 -0.85
C ARG A 23 -0.87 32.49 -1.63
N THR A 24 0.29 32.01 -2.09
CA THR A 24 1.27 32.81 -2.85
C THR A 24 0.69 33.31 -4.17
N HIS A 25 0.04 32.44 -4.93
CA HIS A 25 -0.47 32.77 -6.27
C HIS A 25 -1.93 33.23 -6.28
N LYS A 26 -2.57 33.34 -5.10
CA LYS A 26 -3.94 33.81 -4.89
C LYS A 26 -4.97 33.14 -5.81
N THR A 27 -4.80 31.84 -6.06
CA THR A 27 -5.71 31.07 -6.91
C THR A 27 -5.84 29.64 -6.41
N ARG A 28 -7.03 29.08 -6.61
CA ARG A 28 -7.37 27.68 -6.35
C ARG A 28 -7.51 26.87 -7.63
N ASN A 29 -7.23 27.47 -8.79
CA ASN A 29 -7.27 26.76 -10.06
C ASN A 29 -5.97 25.97 -10.24
N PHE A 30 -6.04 24.65 -10.12
CA PHE A 30 -4.90 23.76 -10.32
C PHE A 30 -4.16 24.01 -11.64
N TRP A 31 -4.87 24.24 -12.75
CA TRP A 31 -4.27 24.43 -14.07
C TRP A 31 -3.50 25.75 -14.21
N VAL A 32 -3.85 26.74 -13.38
CA VAL A 32 -3.10 28.00 -13.27
C VAL A 32 -1.89 27.81 -12.36
N LEU A 33 -2.06 27.13 -11.23
CA LEU A 33 -0.97 26.81 -10.30
C LEU A 33 0.10 25.93 -10.93
N SER A 34 -0.31 24.92 -11.71
CA SER A 34 0.60 23.95 -12.31
C SER A 34 1.57 24.61 -13.29
N LYS A 35 1.19 25.73 -13.91
CA LYS A 35 2.06 26.53 -14.80
C LYS A 35 3.06 27.42 -14.07
N LYS A 36 2.99 27.53 -12.74
CA LYS A 36 3.91 28.37 -11.95
C LYS A 36 5.28 27.69 -11.83
N LYS A 37 6.34 28.51 -11.80
CA LYS A 37 7.73 28.03 -11.75
C LYS A 37 8.06 27.25 -10.48
N ASP A 38 7.44 27.61 -9.36
CA ASP A 38 7.58 26.97 -8.06
C ASP A 38 6.66 25.76 -7.86
N PHE A 39 5.89 25.37 -8.88
CA PHE A 39 5.09 24.15 -8.87
C PHE A 39 5.95 22.95 -9.28
N PRO A 40 6.03 21.87 -8.47
CA PRO A 40 6.86 20.70 -8.78
C PRO A 40 6.47 20.05 -10.11
N ALA A 41 7.47 19.75 -10.95
CA ALA A 41 7.25 19.11 -12.26
C ALA A 41 6.61 17.72 -12.11
N GLU A 42 7.05 16.93 -11.12
CA GLU A 42 6.48 15.61 -10.82
C GLU A 42 4.96 15.70 -10.59
N THR A 43 4.51 16.61 -9.74
CA THR A 43 3.09 16.79 -9.40
C THR A 43 2.28 17.37 -10.56
N ARG A 44 2.89 18.23 -11.39
CA ARG A 44 2.27 18.74 -12.61
C ARG A 44 1.93 17.58 -13.56
N GLU A 45 2.81 16.60 -13.68
CA GLU A 45 2.59 15.40 -14.50
C GLU A 45 1.72 14.34 -13.83
N TYR A 46 1.70 14.29 -12.49
CA TYR A 46 0.92 13.33 -11.72
C TYR A 46 -0.58 13.39 -12.04
N ILE A 47 -1.16 14.60 -12.13
CA ILE A 47 -2.60 14.77 -12.36
C ILE A 47 -3.04 14.30 -13.76
N PRO A 48 -2.40 14.71 -14.87
CA PRO A 48 -2.72 14.15 -16.19
C PRO A 48 -2.58 12.62 -16.25
N LYS A 49 -1.53 12.05 -15.63
CA LYS A 49 -1.33 10.60 -15.55
C LYS A 49 -2.47 9.92 -14.78
N LEU A 50 -2.93 10.50 -13.67
CA LEU A 50 -4.07 10.00 -12.91
C LEU A 50 -5.37 10.04 -13.72
N ILE A 51 -5.62 11.13 -14.45
CA ILE A 51 -6.80 11.25 -15.34
C ILE A 51 -6.74 10.18 -16.44
N ALA A 52 -5.60 10.01 -17.09
CA ALA A 52 -5.40 8.99 -18.12
C ALA A 52 -5.66 7.57 -17.55
N ALA A 53 -5.10 7.25 -16.38
CA ALA A 53 -5.33 5.98 -15.72
C ALA A 53 -6.82 5.74 -15.39
N MET A 54 -7.54 6.77 -14.92
CA MET A 54 -8.99 6.67 -14.68
C MET A 54 -9.79 6.44 -15.96
N LEU A 55 -9.43 7.10 -17.06
CA LEU A 55 -10.08 6.91 -18.36
C LEU A 55 -9.85 5.49 -18.90
N ILE A 56 -8.59 5.02 -18.85
CA ILE A 56 -8.22 3.65 -19.21
C ILE A 56 -8.99 2.64 -18.34
N ALA A 57 -9.03 2.84 -17.03
CA ALA A 57 -9.73 1.94 -16.12
C ALA A 57 -11.25 1.89 -16.39
N LYS A 58 -11.87 3.01 -16.78
CA LYS A 58 -13.30 3.07 -17.12
C LYS A 58 -13.63 2.39 -18.44
N ASN A 59 -12.76 2.48 -19.44
CA ASN A 59 -12.99 1.87 -20.75
C ASN A 59 -11.68 1.31 -21.33
N PRO A 60 -11.15 0.21 -20.81
CA PRO A 60 -9.83 -0.30 -21.18
C PRO A 60 -9.75 -0.67 -22.66
N ARG A 61 -10.82 -1.26 -23.21
CA ARG A 61 -10.92 -1.61 -24.63
C ARG A 61 -10.73 -0.41 -25.56
N LEU A 62 -11.32 0.74 -25.25
CA LEU A 62 -11.17 1.97 -26.05
C LEU A 62 -9.71 2.41 -26.18
N TYR A 63 -8.88 2.10 -25.18
CA TYR A 63 -7.48 2.49 -25.12
C TYR A 63 -6.51 1.34 -25.43
N GLY A 64 -6.98 0.28 -26.11
CA GLY A 64 -6.12 -0.83 -26.55
C GLY A 64 -5.87 -1.93 -25.50
N PHE A 65 -6.55 -1.88 -24.35
CA PHE A 65 -6.48 -2.92 -23.32
C PHE A 65 -7.65 -3.90 -23.47
N SER A 66 -7.64 -4.69 -24.54
CA SER A 66 -8.69 -5.67 -24.86
C SER A 66 -8.55 -7.01 -24.13
N GLU A 67 -7.32 -7.41 -23.80
CA GLU A 67 -6.99 -8.72 -23.23
C GLU A 67 -6.47 -8.60 -21.79
N LEU A 68 -7.26 -7.97 -20.92
CA LEU A 68 -6.93 -7.90 -19.50
C LEU A 68 -7.18 -9.25 -18.84
N GLN A 69 -6.11 -9.89 -18.35
CA GLN A 69 -6.17 -11.07 -17.49
C GLN A 69 -6.33 -10.60 -16.03
N PRO A 70 -7.52 -10.71 -15.41
CA PRO A 70 -7.68 -10.32 -14.02
C PRO A 70 -6.86 -11.25 -13.12
N MET A 71 -6.11 -10.66 -12.20
CA MET A 71 -5.39 -11.44 -11.20
C MET A 71 -6.39 -11.98 -10.18
N SER A 72 -6.36 -13.29 -9.93
CA SER A 72 -7.20 -13.90 -8.89
C SER A 72 -6.91 -13.25 -7.54
N PRO A 73 -7.94 -12.97 -6.72
CA PRO A 73 -7.72 -12.42 -5.39
C PRO A 73 -6.90 -13.41 -4.55
N TYR A 74 -5.99 -12.87 -3.74
CA TYR A 74 -5.25 -13.69 -2.78
C TYR A 74 -6.22 -14.40 -1.84
N THR A 75 -6.04 -15.71 -1.66
CA THR A 75 -6.78 -16.48 -0.67
C THR A 75 -5.95 -16.63 0.59
N TYR A 76 -6.52 -16.27 1.73
CA TYR A 76 -5.82 -16.30 3.00
C TYR A 76 -6.80 -16.51 4.16
N GLU A 77 -6.24 -16.89 5.30
CA GLU A 77 -6.87 -16.87 6.61
C GLU A 77 -6.21 -15.79 7.47
N TYR A 78 -6.87 -15.40 8.55
CA TYR A 78 -6.30 -14.49 9.51
C TYR A 78 -5.87 -15.22 10.78
N PHE A 79 -4.72 -14.84 11.31
CA PHE A 79 -4.20 -15.38 12.56
C PHE A 79 -3.52 -14.28 13.37
N SER A 80 -3.76 -14.26 14.68
CA SER A 80 -3.13 -13.31 15.60
C SER A 80 -1.80 -13.86 16.11
N VAL A 81 -0.73 -13.11 15.90
CA VAL A 81 0.63 -13.44 16.34
C VAL A 81 1.14 -12.40 17.34
N PRO A 82 2.08 -12.73 18.23
CA PRO A 82 2.68 -11.76 19.13
C PRO A 82 3.65 -10.82 18.40
N GLY A 83 4.00 -9.70 19.05
CA GLY A 83 5.12 -8.86 18.64
C GLY A 83 6.43 -9.65 18.55
N GLY A 84 7.31 -9.23 17.64
CA GLY A 84 8.57 -9.92 17.35
C GLY A 84 8.40 -11.16 16.45
N THR A 85 7.21 -11.42 15.93
CA THR A 85 7.00 -12.48 14.92
C THR A 85 7.68 -12.10 13.61
N ASP A 86 8.69 -12.87 13.21
CA ASP A 86 9.41 -12.74 11.93
C ASP A 86 8.71 -13.57 10.84
N LEU A 87 8.28 -12.91 9.76
CA LEU A 87 7.53 -13.55 8.68
C LEU A 87 8.41 -14.48 7.84
N PHE A 88 9.73 -14.30 7.80
CA PHE A 88 10.63 -15.20 7.08
C PHE A 88 10.86 -16.51 7.84
N GLN A 89 10.98 -16.44 9.16
CA GLN A 89 11.02 -17.63 10.01
C GLN A 89 9.69 -18.38 9.97
N LEU A 90 8.57 -17.64 10.01
CA LEU A 90 7.25 -18.22 9.83
C LEU A 90 7.12 -18.88 8.45
N ALA A 91 7.52 -18.21 7.36
CA ALA A 91 7.47 -18.78 6.01
C ALA A 91 8.23 -20.11 5.91
N ARG A 92 9.44 -20.14 6.49
CA ARG A 92 10.25 -21.38 6.58
C ARG A 92 9.53 -22.47 7.37
N HIS A 93 8.88 -22.14 8.48
CA HIS A 93 8.12 -23.11 9.29
C HIS A 93 6.92 -23.68 8.51
N LEU A 94 6.23 -22.84 7.75
CA LEU A 94 5.10 -23.21 6.91
C LEU A 94 5.52 -23.90 5.59
N LYS A 95 6.82 -23.94 5.28
CA LYS A 95 7.38 -24.42 4.00
C LYS A 95 6.81 -23.66 2.78
N VAL A 96 6.54 -22.37 2.95
CA VAL A 96 6.07 -21.48 1.88
C VAL A 96 7.15 -20.50 1.45
N GLY A 97 6.97 -19.88 0.29
CA GLY A 97 7.92 -18.90 -0.22
C GLY A 97 8.02 -17.67 0.69
N LYS A 98 9.22 -17.16 0.96
CA LYS A 98 9.43 -15.92 1.73
C LYS A 98 8.61 -14.73 1.17
N LYS A 99 8.53 -14.65 -0.16
CA LYS A 99 7.76 -13.60 -0.86
C LYS A 99 6.26 -13.77 -0.67
N GLU A 100 5.77 -15.00 -0.51
CA GLU A 100 4.34 -15.29 -0.40
C GLU A 100 3.74 -14.67 0.87
N LEU A 101 4.32 -14.92 2.04
CA LEU A 101 3.86 -14.27 3.28
C LEU A 101 4.02 -12.75 3.25
N LYS A 102 5.06 -12.24 2.59
CA LYS A 102 5.24 -10.77 2.45
C LYS A 102 4.18 -10.15 1.53
N ILE A 103 3.82 -10.82 0.43
CA ILE A 103 2.76 -10.40 -0.48
C ILE A 103 1.39 -10.40 0.23
N LEU A 104 1.15 -11.38 1.10
CA LEU A 104 -0.06 -11.41 1.91
C LEU A 104 -0.08 -10.32 3.00
N ASN A 105 1.07 -9.78 3.43
CA ASN A 105 1.16 -8.80 4.51
C ASN A 105 1.97 -7.57 4.10
N PRO A 106 1.54 -6.80 3.08
CA PRO A 106 2.28 -5.65 2.59
C PRO A 106 2.43 -4.53 3.63
N GLU A 107 1.55 -4.49 4.64
CA GLU A 107 1.63 -3.57 5.78
C GLU A 107 2.88 -3.82 6.65
N LEU A 108 3.43 -5.04 6.66
CA LEU A 108 4.64 -5.39 7.39
C LEU A 108 5.87 -5.23 6.48
N VAL A 109 6.19 -3.96 6.17
CA VAL A 109 7.24 -3.56 5.21
C VAL A 109 8.57 -4.28 5.43
N HIS A 110 8.99 -4.37 6.70
CA HIS A 110 10.25 -4.99 7.12
C HIS A 110 10.16 -6.51 7.34
N GLY A 111 8.99 -7.12 7.17
CA GLY A 111 8.80 -8.57 7.29
C GLY A 111 8.75 -9.08 8.73
N PHE A 112 8.43 -8.23 9.70
CA PHE A 112 8.20 -8.65 11.08
C PHE A 112 7.14 -7.77 11.74
N VAL A 113 6.50 -8.32 12.77
CA VAL A 113 5.61 -7.55 13.67
C VAL A 113 6.47 -6.83 14.71
N PRO A 114 6.38 -5.49 14.85
CA PRO A 114 7.18 -4.77 15.85
C PRO A 114 7.01 -5.33 17.26
N SER A 115 8.11 -5.43 18.01
CA SER A 115 8.15 -6.11 19.31
C SER A 115 7.27 -5.47 20.39
N PHE A 116 7.08 -4.15 20.34
CA PHE A 116 6.21 -3.42 21.27
C PHE A 116 4.71 -3.67 21.04
N VAL A 117 4.33 -4.32 19.94
CA VAL A 117 2.94 -4.67 19.65
C VAL A 117 2.58 -5.97 20.38
N LYS A 118 1.62 -5.91 21.31
CA LYS A 118 1.19 -7.09 22.07
C LYS A 118 0.67 -8.22 21.18
N SER A 119 -0.15 -7.87 20.19
CA SER A 119 -0.69 -8.82 19.22
C SER A 119 -1.01 -8.11 17.90
N HIS A 120 -0.74 -8.78 16.80
CA HIS A 120 -1.04 -8.29 15.46
C HIS A 120 -1.68 -9.40 14.63
N ARG A 121 -2.68 -9.03 13.84
CA ARG A 121 -3.41 -9.94 12.97
C ARG A 121 -2.73 -9.98 11.61
N ILE A 122 -2.19 -11.13 11.23
CA ILE A 122 -1.54 -11.35 9.93
C ILE A 122 -2.42 -12.22 9.02
N ARG A 123 -2.20 -12.08 7.71
CA ARG A 123 -2.75 -12.97 6.67
C ARG A 123 -1.80 -14.15 6.46
N ILE A 124 -2.34 -15.36 6.49
CA ILE A 124 -1.60 -16.62 6.32
C ILE A 124 -2.24 -17.44 5.19
N PRO A 125 -1.49 -18.32 4.51
CA PRO A 125 -2.08 -19.20 3.50
C PRO A 125 -3.18 -20.07 4.11
N LYS A 126 -4.25 -20.34 3.36
CA LYS A 126 -5.37 -21.18 3.84
C LYS A 126 -4.88 -22.54 4.32
N GLY A 127 -5.50 -23.08 5.37
CA GLY A 127 -5.15 -24.39 5.93
C GLY A 127 -3.84 -24.42 6.75
N THR A 128 -3.16 -23.29 6.94
CA THR A 128 -1.90 -23.24 7.71
C THR A 128 -2.08 -22.88 9.19
N THR A 129 -3.30 -22.55 9.62
CA THR A 129 -3.63 -22.13 11.00
C THR A 129 -2.99 -23.00 12.10
N THR A 130 -3.06 -24.33 11.99
CA THR A 130 -2.46 -25.26 12.97
C THR A 130 -0.93 -25.14 13.04
N HIS A 131 -0.27 -24.94 11.91
CA HIS A 131 1.18 -24.79 11.82
C HIS A 131 1.63 -23.44 12.40
N VAL A 132 0.88 -22.37 12.13
CA VAL A 132 1.14 -21.04 12.71
C VAL A 132 0.98 -21.07 14.23
N SER A 133 -0.07 -21.74 14.75
CA SER A 133 -0.27 -21.94 16.19
C SER A 133 0.92 -22.66 16.83
N ARG A 134 1.45 -23.71 16.17
CA ARG A 134 2.64 -24.44 16.63
C ARG A 134 3.88 -23.54 16.64
N PHE A 135 4.09 -22.76 15.60
CA PHE A 135 5.20 -21.79 15.52
C PHE A 135 5.18 -20.82 16.70
N VAL A 136 4.03 -20.19 16.97
CA VAL A 136 3.88 -19.21 18.06
C VAL A 136 4.17 -19.85 19.42
N ARG A 137 3.71 -21.08 19.65
CA ARG A 137 4.03 -21.83 20.89
C ARG A 137 5.52 -22.10 21.05
N ILE A 138 6.22 -22.45 19.97
CA ILE A 138 7.68 -22.67 20.00
C ILE A 138 8.42 -21.38 20.30
N GLN A 139 8.00 -20.27 19.70
CA GLN A 139 8.60 -18.96 19.93
C GLN A 139 8.42 -18.51 21.38
N ALA A 140 7.24 -18.70 21.95
CA ALA A 140 6.98 -18.38 23.35
C ALA A 140 7.89 -19.15 24.33
N LYS A 141 8.15 -20.43 24.05
CA LYS A 141 9.06 -21.27 24.87
C LYS A 141 10.53 -20.88 24.79
N LYS A 142 10.96 -20.23 23.70
CA LYS A 142 12.35 -19.76 23.53
C LYS A 142 12.62 -18.41 24.21
N ASN A 143 11.56 -17.68 24.56
CA ASN A 143 11.62 -16.37 25.18
C ASN A 143 11.38 -16.42 26.70
N LEU A 144 11.31 -17.64 27.26
CA LEU A 144 11.32 -17.96 28.69
C LEU A 144 12.71 -18.51 29.04
#